data_AF-A0A090KHJ8-F1
#
_entry.id   AF-A0A090KHJ8-F1
#
_cell.length_a   1.000
_cell.length_b   1.000
_cell.length_c   1.000
_cell.angle_alpha   90.00
_cell.angle_beta   90.00
_cell.angle_gamma   90.00
#
_symmetry.space_group_name_H-M   'P 1'
#
loop_
_entity.id
_entity.type
_entity.pdbx_description
1 polymer ?
#
loop_
_entity_poly.entity_id
_entity_poly.type
_entity_poly.pdbx_seq_one_letter_code
_entity_poly.pdbx_strand_id
1 'polypeptide(L)'
;MRQPKPHELKKLPVTKLDAARRQLETAITLWFHDADPVSVHTLVMAAHGILRALNKKRGGQPMLGDPMPSFRPGFKKLVADTIVKSSNFFKHGAKDPHATDYFAPESNQPVILDACRAYTAEAEEERPLMTTFTLYLACHEPRVFEKEFIDLVRRQPFFSTAKQFSKRKFFAEFLPGISANFTRRSSRRTK
;
A
#
# COMPACT_ATOMS: atom_id res chain seq x y z
N MET A 1 -13.87 43.10 6.89
CA MET A 1 -13.22 41.83 6.50
C MET A 1 -11.86 42.17 5.89
N ARG A 2 -10.75 41.62 6.41
CA ARG A 2 -9.40 41.87 5.89
C ARG A 2 -9.24 41.13 4.56
N GLN A 3 -8.87 41.82 3.48
CA GLN A 3 -8.54 41.15 2.23
C GLN A 3 -7.24 40.33 2.38
N PRO A 4 -7.17 39.09 1.86
CA PRO A 4 -5.96 38.28 1.91
C PRO A 4 -4.84 38.94 1.09
N LYS A 5 -3.60 38.86 1.58
CA LYS A 5 -2.44 39.45 0.88
C LYS A 5 -2.16 38.67 -0.42
N PRO A 6 -1.65 39.30 -1.49
CA PRO A 6 -1.48 38.70 -2.82
C PRO A 6 -0.63 37.42 -2.91
N HIS A 7 0.10 37.06 -1.86
CA HIS A 7 1.00 35.89 -1.78
C HIS A 7 0.51 34.82 -0.78
N GLU A 8 -0.67 34.99 -0.17
CA GLU A 8 -1.17 34.04 0.83
C GLU A 8 -1.79 32.82 0.14
N LEU A 9 -0.97 31.80 -0.10
CA LEU A 9 -1.41 30.53 -0.66
C LEU A 9 -2.38 29.82 0.29
N LYS A 10 -3.47 29.28 -0.28
CA LYS A 10 -4.41 28.43 0.46
C LYS A 10 -3.68 27.20 0.99
N LYS A 11 -3.75 26.98 2.31
CA LYS A 11 -3.11 25.84 2.99
C LYS A 11 -4.12 24.69 3.16
N LEU A 12 -3.65 23.45 2.97
CA LEU A 12 -4.40 22.23 3.25
C LEU A 12 -3.78 21.55 4.49
N PRO A 13 -4.52 21.39 5.61
CA PRO A 13 -4.02 20.59 6.72
C PRO A 13 -3.91 19.12 6.30
N VAL A 14 -2.74 18.52 6.50
CA VAL A 14 -2.48 17.12 6.21
C VAL A 14 -1.67 16.53 7.36
N THR A 15 -2.25 15.57 8.08
CA THR A 15 -1.54 14.81 9.11
C THR A 15 -0.57 13.80 8.48
N LYS A 16 0.34 13.22 9.26
CA LYS A 16 1.22 12.15 8.77
C LYS A 16 0.42 10.94 8.31
N LEU A 17 -0.59 10.55 9.07
CA LEU A 17 -1.45 9.42 8.72
C LEU A 17 -2.28 9.72 7.46
N ASP A 18 -2.80 10.95 7.31
CA ASP A 18 -3.48 11.39 6.08
C ASP A 18 -2.56 11.34 4.86
N ALA A 19 -1.32 11.83 5.00
CA ALA A 19 -0.34 11.77 3.93
C ALA A 19 -0.06 10.33 3.52
N ALA A 20 0.19 9.43 4.48
CA ALA A 20 0.42 8.02 4.19
C ALA A 20 -0.78 7.36 3.50
N ARG A 21 -2.00 7.61 4.00
CA ARG A 21 -3.24 7.12 3.38
C ARG A 21 -3.35 7.55 1.92
N ARG A 22 -3.23 8.85 1.65
CA ARG A 22 -3.42 9.40 0.30
C ARG A 22 -2.39 8.87 -0.69
N GLN A 23 -1.13 8.76 -0.27
CA GLN A 23 -0.07 8.17 -1.10
C GLN A 23 -0.34 6.68 -1.37
N LEU A 24 -0.73 5.91 -0.35
CA LEU A 24 -1.02 4.49 -0.48
C LEU A 24 -2.27 4.20 -1.32
N GLU A 25 -3.38 4.90 -1.09
CA GLU A 25 -4.62 4.78 -1.88
C GLU A 25 -4.37 5.16 -3.35
N THR A 26 -3.55 6.18 -3.62
CA THR A 26 -3.15 6.56 -4.99
C THR A 26 -2.28 5.48 -5.64
N ALA A 27 -1.27 4.96 -4.94
CA ALA A 27 -0.41 3.88 -5.43
C ALA A 27 -1.21 2.62 -5.79
N ILE A 28 -2.15 2.21 -4.93
CA ILE A 28 -3.05 1.07 -5.17
C ILE A 28 -3.91 1.30 -6.42
N THR A 29 -4.46 2.51 -6.57
CA THR A 29 -5.29 2.86 -7.74
C THR A 29 -4.47 2.75 -9.02
N LEU A 30 -3.30 3.39 -9.07
CA LEU A 30 -2.38 3.30 -10.21
C LEU A 30 -1.99 1.85 -10.53
N TRP A 31 -1.70 1.06 -9.49
CA TRP A 31 -1.33 -0.35 -9.65
C TRP A 31 -2.46 -1.20 -10.25
N PHE A 32 -3.70 -0.99 -9.82
CA PHE A 32 -4.88 -1.68 -10.38
C PHE A 32 -5.17 -1.31 -11.82
N HIS A 33 -4.78 -0.10 -12.24
CA HIS A 33 -4.95 0.39 -13.60
C HIS A 33 -3.77 0.05 -14.52
N ASP A 34 -2.77 -0.72 -14.05
CA ASP A 34 -1.52 -0.99 -14.77
C ASP A 34 -0.86 0.31 -15.28
N ALA A 35 -0.91 1.36 -14.46
CA ALA A 35 -0.25 2.64 -14.73
C ALA A 35 1.27 2.54 -14.46
N ASP A 36 1.98 3.67 -14.58
CA ASP A 36 3.44 3.74 -14.45
C ASP A 36 3.95 3.12 -13.13
N PRO A 37 4.76 2.05 -13.19
CA PRO A 37 5.20 1.31 -12.01
C PRO A 37 6.23 2.07 -11.17
N VAL A 38 6.97 3.04 -11.74
CA VAL A 38 7.91 3.92 -11.01
C VAL A 38 7.14 4.88 -10.10
N SER A 39 6.04 5.44 -10.58
CA SER A 39 5.12 6.28 -9.82
C SER A 39 4.47 5.49 -8.68
N VAL A 40 4.02 4.25 -8.95
CA VAL A 40 3.51 3.33 -7.90
C VAL A 40 4.57 3.12 -6.83
N HIS A 41 5.80 2.79 -7.22
CA HIS A 41 6.90 2.52 -6.29
C HIS A 41 7.21 3.75 -5.42
N THR A 42 7.28 4.92 -6.05
CA THR A 42 7.61 6.17 -5.36
C THR A 42 6.55 6.52 -4.30
N LEU A 43 5.26 6.41 -4.66
CA LEU A 43 4.16 6.69 -3.75
C LEU A 43 4.08 5.68 -2.60
N VAL A 44 4.22 4.38 -2.89
CA VAL A 44 4.17 3.36 -1.84
C VAL A 44 5.35 3.49 -0.88
N MET A 45 6.56 3.80 -1.37
CA MET A 45 7.72 3.99 -0.51
C MET A 45 7.61 5.24 0.37
N ALA A 46 6.98 6.30 -0.13
CA ALA A 46 6.66 7.47 0.69
C ALA A 46 5.66 7.12 1.81
N ALA A 47 4.59 6.37 1.50
CA ALA A 47 3.63 5.91 2.49
C ALA A 47 4.27 4.96 3.52
N HIS A 48 5.05 3.99 3.05
CA HIS A 48 5.76 3.00 3.86
C HIS A 48 6.70 3.66 4.86
N GLY A 49 7.49 4.65 4.43
CA GLY A 49 8.39 5.40 5.31
C GLY A 49 7.66 6.14 6.44
N ILE A 50 6.51 6.74 6.15
CA ILE A 50 5.68 7.40 7.17
C ILE A 50 5.12 6.37 8.15
N LEU A 51 4.52 5.29 7.63
CA LEU A 51 3.90 4.25 8.44
C LEU A 51 4.92 3.53 9.31
N ARG A 52 6.12 3.27 8.80
CA ARG A 52 7.23 2.68 9.57
C ARG A 52 7.62 3.57 10.75
N ALA A 53 7.70 4.88 10.55
CA ALA A 53 8.02 5.82 11.63
C ALA A 53 6.91 5.85 12.71
N LEU A 54 5.65 5.88 12.30
CA LEU A 54 4.49 5.83 13.21
C LEU A 54 4.43 4.50 13.97
N ASN A 55 4.51 3.38 13.24
CA ASN A 55 4.47 2.04 13.79
C ASN A 55 5.61 1.78 14.79
N LYS A 56 6.82 2.26 14.52
CA LYS A 56 7.94 2.16 15.47
C LYS A 56 7.67 2.97 16.75
N LYS A 57 7.10 4.17 16.63
CA LYS A 57 6.86 5.07 17.77
C LYS A 57 5.87 4.48 18.79
N ARG A 58 4.95 3.63 18.34
CA ARG A 58 3.99 2.91 19.19
C ARG A 58 4.43 1.51 19.64
N GLY A 59 5.65 1.07 19.27
CA GLY A 59 6.12 -0.28 19.58
C GLY A 59 5.43 -1.39 18.78
N GLY A 60 4.98 -1.10 17.55
CA GLY A 60 4.38 -2.08 16.66
C GLY A 60 5.37 -3.12 16.15
N GLN A 61 4.85 -4.16 15.49
CA GLN A 61 5.67 -5.23 14.92
C GLN A 61 6.61 -4.71 13.82
N PRO A 62 7.79 -5.31 13.62
CA PRO A 62 8.71 -4.92 12.55
C PRO A 62 8.04 -4.95 11.17
N MET A 63 8.29 -3.93 10.36
CA MET A 63 7.81 -3.83 8.98
C MET A 63 8.86 -4.37 8.00
N LEU A 64 8.49 -4.51 6.73
CA LEU A 64 9.42 -4.94 5.68
C LEU A 64 10.66 -4.02 5.63
N GLY A 65 11.85 -4.61 5.70
CA GLY A 65 13.11 -3.89 5.76
C GLY A 65 13.55 -3.45 7.17
N ASP A 66 12.78 -3.78 8.21
CA ASP A 66 13.28 -3.75 9.59
C ASP A 66 14.17 -4.96 9.91
N PRO A 67 15.19 -4.81 10.78
CA PRO A 67 15.93 -5.95 11.28
C PRO A 67 15.03 -6.86 12.13
N MET A 68 14.88 -8.13 11.75
CA MET A 68 14.29 -9.16 12.62
C MET A 68 15.33 -10.24 12.98
N PRO A 69 15.27 -10.82 14.19
CA PRO A 69 16.16 -11.91 14.61
C PRO A 69 16.06 -13.17 13.73
N SER A 70 14.90 -13.42 13.13
CA SER A 70 14.59 -14.63 12.36
C SER A 70 14.85 -14.53 10.85
N PHE A 71 15.30 -13.38 10.33
CA PHE A 71 15.54 -13.26 8.89
C PHE A 71 16.81 -14.00 8.46
N ARG A 72 16.67 -14.84 7.42
CA ARG A 72 17.83 -15.42 6.72
C ARG A 72 18.72 -14.27 6.18
N PRO A 73 20.06 -14.36 6.29
CA PRO A 73 20.98 -13.29 5.86
C PRO A 73 20.73 -12.75 4.44
N GLY A 74 20.31 -13.61 3.49
CA GLY A 74 20.01 -13.21 2.11
C GLY A 74 18.75 -12.36 1.92
N PHE A 75 17.78 -12.42 2.84
CA PHE A 75 16.51 -11.70 2.71
C PHE A 75 16.68 -10.19 2.89
N LYS A 76 17.53 -9.76 3.84
CA LYS A 76 17.83 -8.35 4.06
C LYS A 76 18.49 -7.71 2.83
N LYS A 77 19.43 -8.42 2.22
CA LYS A 77 20.10 -7.99 0.99
C LYS A 77 19.12 -7.87 -0.16
N LEU A 78 18.23 -8.86 -0.34
CA LEU A 78 17.19 -8.82 -1.36
C LEU A 78 16.27 -7.59 -1.22
N VAL A 79 15.82 -7.27 0.00
CA VAL A 79 14.99 -6.08 0.25
C VAL A 79 15.78 -4.78 -0.02
N ALA A 80 17.03 -4.69 0.44
CA ALA A 80 17.87 -3.52 0.20
C ALA A 80 18.14 -3.30 -1.30
N ASP A 81 18.51 -4.35 -2.02
CA ASP A 81 18.90 -4.31 -3.43
C ASP A 81 17.70 -4.08 -4.35
N THR A 82 16.50 -4.54 -3.97
CA THR A 82 15.32 -4.49 -4.85
C THR A 82 14.38 -3.32 -4.54
N ILE A 83 14.21 -2.98 -3.25
CA ILE A 83 13.19 -2.01 -2.80
C ILE A 83 13.84 -0.67 -2.44
N VAL A 84 14.90 -0.68 -1.62
CA VAL A 84 15.51 0.57 -1.15
C VAL A 84 16.34 1.25 -2.23
N LYS A 85 17.08 0.47 -3.02
CA LYS A 85 17.88 0.98 -4.14
C LYS A 85 17.03 1.75 -5.15
N SER A 86 15.98 1.14 -5.67
CA SER A 86 15.06 1.72 -6.66
C SER A 86 14.41 2.99 -6.11
N SER A 87 13.92 2.97 -4.87
CA SER A 87 13.36 4.15 -4.19
C SER A 87 14.34 5.32 -4.12
N ASN A 88 15.61 5.07 -3.81
CA ASN A 88 16.64 6.09 -3.76
C ASN A 88 16.99 6.62 -5.16
N PHE A 89 17.08 5.74 -6.15
CA PHE A 89 17.32 6.12 -7.54
C PHE A 89 16.23 7.05 -8.08
N PHE A 90 14.95 6.76 -7.80
CA PHE A 90 13.83 7.58 -8.30
C PHE A 90 13.70 8.97 -7.65
N LYS A 91 14.18 9.16 -6.42
CA LYS A 91 14.03 10.42 -5.67
C LYS A 91 15.30 11.26 -5.57
N HIS A 92 16.46 10.71 -5.92
CA HIS A 92 17.75 11.39 -5.81
C HIS A 92 18.51 11.32 -7.14
N GLY A 93 18.74 12.46 -7.79
CA GLY A 93 19.52 12.56 -9.03
C GLY A 93 21.03 12.77 -8.85
N ALA A 94 21.57 12.53 -7.65
CA ALA A 94 22.87 13.12 -7.26
C ALA A 94 24.14 12.31 -7.61
N LYS A 95 24.04 11.01 -7.97
CA LYS A 95 25.24 10.16 -8.13
C LYS A 95 25.75 10.04 -9.56
N ASP A 96 24.86 9.82 -10.52
CA ASP A 96 25.19 9.73 -11.94
C ASP A 96 23.92 10.01 -12.75
N PRO A 97 23.85 11.11 -13.52
CA PRO A 97 22.66 11.47 -14.30
C PRO A 97 22.41 10.53 -15.50
N HIS A 98 23.36 9.66 -15.84
CA HIS A 98 23.25 8.70 -16.94
C HIS A 98 23.08 7.25 -16.47
N ALA A 99 23.08 6.99 -15.17
CA ALA A 99 22.83 5.67 -14.63
C ALA A 99 21.42 5.18 -15.00
N THR A 100 21.28 3.87 -15.19
CA THR A 100 19.99 3.20 -15.40
C THR A 100 19.76 2.17 -14.30
N ASP A 101 18.57 2.19 -13.70
CA ASP A 101 18.16 1.17 -12.73
C ASP A 101 17.19 0.17 -13.36
N TYR A 102 17.47 -1.12 -13.17
CA TYR A 102 16.62 -2.22 -13.63
C TYR A 102 15.66 -2.62 -12.52
N PHE A 103 14.61 -1.82 -12.38
CA PHE A 103 13.57 -1.99 -11.38
C PHE A 103 12.62 -3.15 -11.74
N ALA A 104 12.29 -3.98 -10.75
CA ALA A 104 11.31 -5.06 -10.87
C ALA A 104 9.93 -4.61 -10.31
N PRO A 105 8.95 -4.27 -11.16
CA PRO A 105 7.65 -3.73 -10.71
C PRO A 105 6.89 -4.62 -9.73
N GLU A 106 7.10 -5.93 -9.77
CA GLU A 106 6.50 -6.93 -8.89
C GLU A 106 6.86 -6.68 -7.42
N SER A 107 8.01 -6.05 -7.16
CA SER A 107 8.44 -5.71 -5.79
C SER A 107 7.51 -4.71 -5.12
N ASN A 108 6.64 -4.01 -5.87
CA ASN A 108 5.64 -3.12 -5.30
C ASN A 108 4.60 -3.89 -4.46
N GLN A 109 4.22 -5.10 -4.86
CA GLN A 109 3.14 -5.86 -4.19
C GLN A 109 3.41 -6.12 -2.71
N PRO A 110 4.56 -6.70 -2.30
CA PRO A 110 4.84 -6.93 -0.89
C PRO A 110 4.94 -5.63 -0.08
N VAL A 111 5.44 -4.54 -0.69
CA VAL A 111 5.54 -3.23 -0.01
C VAL A 111 4.15 -2.61 0.20
N ILE A 112 3.26 -2.69 -0.81
CA ILE A 112 1.88 -2.22 -0.68
C ILE A 112 1.16 -3.03 0.41
N LEU A 113 1.29 -4.36 0.40
CA LEU A 113 0.65 -5.23 1.39
C LEU A 113 1.13 -4.93 2.83
N ASP A 114 2.44 -4.77 3.03
CA ASP A 114 3.02 -4.40 4.31
C ASP A 114 2.53 -3.02 4.78
N ALA A 115 2.49 -2.04 3.88
CA ALA A 115 1.95 -0.71 4.16
C ALA A 115 0.45 -0.74 4.49
N CYS A 116 -0.36 -1.55 3.81
CA CYS A 116 -1.79 -1.72 4.16
C CYS A 116 -1.97 -2.26 5.58
N ARG A 117 -1.20 -3.29 5.97
CA ARG A 117 -1.24 -3.86 7.32
C ARG A 117 -0.85 -2.84 8.38
N ALA A 118 0.24 -2.12 8.14
CA ALA A 118 0.70 -1.07 9.05
C ALA A 118 -0.31 0.08 9.17
N TYR A 119 -0.91 0.52 8.05
CA TYR A 119 -1.96 1.53 8.05
C TYR A 119 -3.17 1.08 8.87
N THR A 120 -3.71 -0.11 8.62
CA THR A 120 -4.89 -0.60 9.35
C THR A 120 -4.62 -0.74 10.84
N ALA A 121 -3.43 -1.19 11.22
CA ALA A 121 -3.05 -1.20 12.61
C ALA A 121 -2.93 0.22 13.19
N GLU A 122 -2.34 1.19 12.48
CA GLU A 122 -2.14 2.58 12.95
C GLU A 122 -3.43 3.38 13.04
N ALA A 123 -4.32 3.21 12.07
CA ALA A 123 -5.57 3.95 11.99
C ALA A 123 -6.72 3.25 12.73
N GLU A 124 -6.53 2.00 13.16
CA GLU A 124 -7.56 1.12 13.73
C GLU A 124 -8.81 1.01 12.84
N GLU A 125 -8.61 1.17 11.52
CA GLU A 125 -9.65 1.09 10.50
C GLU A 125 -9.19 0.32 9.27
N GLU A 126 -10.14 -0.34 8.62
CA GLU A 126 -9.94 -0.87 7.28
C GLU A 126 -10.39 0.15 6.23
N ARG A 127 -9.81 0.07 5.02
CA ARG A 127 -10.11 0.99 3.91
C ARG A 127 -10.52 0.19 2.68
N PRO A 128 -11.59 0.57 1.95
CA PRO A 128 -12.07 -0.18 0.79
C PRO A 128 -10.99 -0.49 -0.25
N LEU A 129 -10.14 0.49 -0.60
CA LEU A 129 -9.05 0.29 -1.57
C LEU A 129 -8.00 -0.72 -1.08
N MET A 130 -7.62 -0.63 0.20
CA MET A 130 -6.62 -1.53 0.81
C MET A 130 -7.17 -2.95 0.97
N THR A 131 -8.45 -3.08 1.35
CA THR A 131 -9.15 -4.36 1.40
C THR A 131 -9.27 -4.98 0.01
N THR A 132 -9.60 -4.19 -1.01
CA THR A 132 -9.68 -4.65 -2.41
C THR A 132 -8.33 -5.18 -2.89
N PHE A 133 -7.24 -4.45 -2.62
CA PHE A 133 -5.88 -4.87 -2.94
C PHE A 133 -5.50 -6.18 -2.23
N THR A 134 -5.76 -6.26 -0.92
CA THR A 134 -5.46 -7.45 -0.11
C THR A 134 -6.22 -8.68 -0.63
N LEU A 135 -7.50 -8.52 -0.96
CA LEU A 135 -8.33 -9.60 -1.50
C LEU A 135 -7.87 -10.02 -2.90
N TYR A 136 -7.44 -9.07 -3.75
CA TYR A 136 -6.86 -9.40 -5.05
C TYR A 136 -5.64 -10.30 -4.88
N LEU A 137 -4.69 -9.94 -4.02
CA LEU A 137 -3.51 -10.77 -3.75
C LEU A 137 -3.89 -12.11 -3.15
N ALA A 138 -4.90 -12.19 -2.28
CA ALA A 138 -5.36 -13.47 -1.72
C ALA A 138 -5.86 -14.43 -2.81
N CYS A 139 -6.48 -13.90 -3.88
CA CYS A 139 -6.97 -14.69 -5.00
C CYS A 139 -5.86 -15.10 -5.98
N HIS A 140 -4.88 -14.22 -6.24
CA HIS A 140 -3.89 -14.40 -7.30
C HIS A 140 -2.52 -14.88 -6.80
N GLU A 141 -2.13 -14.48 -5.61
CA GLU A 141 -0.85 -14.81 -4.97
C GLU A 141 -1.05 -15.41 -3.57
N PRO A 142 -1.82 -16.52 -3.42
CA PRO A 142 -2.20 -17.04 -2.10
C PRO A 142 -1.01 -17.42 -1.21
N ARG A 143 0.17 -17.66 -1.80
CA ARG A 143 1.41 -18.03 -1.08
C ARG A 143 1.93 -16.93 -0.16
N VAL A 144 1.48 -15.67 -0.31
CA VAL A 144 1.93 -14.55 0.52
C VAL A 144 1.13 -14.39 1.82
N PHE A 145 0.11 -15.23 2.03
CA PHE A 145 -0.76 -15.19 3.20
C PHE A 145 -0.73 -16.50 3.98
N GLU A 146 -1.12 -16.42 5.25
CA GLU A 146 -1.34 -17.60 6.09
C GLU A 146 -2.44 -18.50 5.53
N LYS A 147 -2.28 -19.80 5.74
CA LYS A 147 -3.15 -20.83 5.17
C LYS A 147 -4.60 -20.66 5.60
N GLU A 148 -4.84 -20.32 6.87
CA GLU A 148 -6.18 -20.16 7.45
C GLU A 148 -6.95 -19.04 6.75
N PHE A 149 -6.28 -17.93 6.48
CA PHE A 149 -6.87 -16.80 5.75
C PHE A 149 -7.21 -17.20 4.31
N ILE A 150 -6.30 -17.89 3.63
CA ILE A 150 -6.55 -18.35 2.26
C ILE A 150 -7.67 -19.39 2.20
N ASP A 151 -7.76 -20.29 3.16
CA ASP A 151 -8.84 -21.28 3.24
C ASP A 151 -10.19 -20.59 3.47
N LEU A 152 -10.25 -19.47 4.19
CA LEU A 152 -11.45 -18.64 4.31
C LEU A 152 -11.82 -17.96 2.98
N VAL A 153 -10.85 -17.40 2.26
CA VAL A 153 -11.09 -16.73 0.96
C VAL A 153 -11.53 -17.74 -0.10
N ARG A 154 -10.94 -18.95 -0.13
CA ARG A 154 -11.29 -20.03 -1.07
C ARG A 154 -12.72 -20.54 -0.93
N ARG A 155 -13.30 -20.45 0.28
CA ARG A 155 -14.69 -20.84 0.53
C ARG A 155 -15.71 -19.82 0.01
N GLN A 156 -15.27 -18.63 -0.40
CA GLN A 156 -16.18 -17.61 -0.89
C GLN A 156 -16.68 -17.97 -2.30
N PRO A 157 -17.99 -17.80 -2.60
CA PRO A 157 -18.55 -18.14 -3.91
C PRO A 157 -17.89 -17.39 -5.08
N PHE A 158 -17.34 -16.20 -4.82
CA PHE A 158 -16.68 -15.39 -5.84
C PHE A 158 -15.27 -15.89 -6.21
N PHE A 159 -14.64 -16.77 -5.42
CA PHE A 159 -13.19 -17.05 -5.53
C PHE A 159 -12.77 -17.56 -6.91
N SER A 160 -13.48 -18.55 -7.45
CA SER A 160 -13.17 -19.16 -8.75
C SER A 160 -13.22 -18.14 -9.88
N THR A 161 -14.22 -17.26 -9.86
CA THR A 161 -14.41 -16.18 -10.84
C THR A 161 -13.36 -15.08 -10.65
N ALA A 162 -13.12 -14.66 -9.41
CA ALA A 162 -12.23 -13.55 -9.09
C ALA A 162 -10.78 -13.82 -9.46
N LYS A 163 -10.32 -15.07 -9.36
CA LYS A 163 -8.98 -15.51 -9.75
C LYS A 163 -8.70 -15.37 -11.26
N GLN A 164 -9.75 -15.26 -12.08
CA GLN A 164 -9.62 -15.12 -13.53
C GLN A 164 -9.60 -13.65 -13.97
N PHE A 165 -9.79 -12.70 -13.04
CA PHE A 165 -9.89 -11.29 -13.39
C PHE A 165 -8.52 -10.64 -13.53
N SER A 166 -8.36 -9.80 -14.56
CA SER A 166 -7.27 -8.84 -14.59
C SER A 166 -7.36 -7.88 -13.40
N LYS A 167 -6.27 -7.20 -13.05
CA LYS A 167 -6.26 -6.17 -12.00
C LYS A 167 -7.39 -5.17 -12.19
N ARG A 168 -7.50 -4.60 -13.39
CA ARG A 168 -8.53 -3.60 -13.73
C ARG A 168 -9.95 -4.14 -13.59
N LYS A 169 -10.22 -5.36 -14.06
CA LYS A 169 -11.55 -5.97 -13.94
C LYS A 169 -11.88 -6.26 -12.48
N PHE A 170 -10.95 -6.83 -11.72
CA PHE A 170 -11.15 -7.07 -10.30
C PHE A 170 -11.45 -5.78 -9.54
N PHE A 171 -10.70 -4.72 -9.82
CA PHE A 171 -10.91 -3.40 -9.22
C PHE A 171 -12.32 -2.87 -9.49
N ALA A 172 -12.77 -2.91 -10.75
CA ALA A 172 -14.09 -2.43 -11.14
C ALA A 172 -15.24 -3.24 -10.49
N GLU A 173 -15.09 -4.56 -10.38
CA GLU A 173 -16.14 -5.46 -9.87
C GLU A 173 -16.22 -5.48 -8.34
N PHE A 174 -15.07 -5.44 -7.64
CA PHE A 174 -15.03 -5.64 -6.18
C PHE A 174 -15.08 -4.35 -5.37
N LEU A 175 -14.46 -3.26 -5.84
CA LEU A 175 -14.37 -2.02 -5.06
C LEU A 175 -15.75 -1.43 -4.69
N PRO A 176 -16.76 -1.37 -5.58
CA PRO A 176 -18.07 -0.82 -5.23
C PRO A 176 -18.77 -1.61 -4.12
N GLY A 177 -18.76 -2.95 -4.21
CA GLY A 177 -19.38 -3.82 -3.22
C GLY A 177 -18.69 -3.74 -1.85
N ILE A 178 -17.35 -3.70 -1.85
CA ILE A 178 -16.57 -3.48 -0.63
C ILE A 178 -16.91 -2.11 -0.04
N SER A 179 -16.86 -1.04 -0.84
CA SER A 179 -17.14 0.33 -0.37
C SER A 179 -18.53 0.46 0.26
N ALA A 180 -19.57 -0.13 -0.35
CA ALA A 180 -20.92 -0.12 0.19
C ALA A 180 -21.02 -0.80 1.56
N ASN A 181 -20.28 -1.90 1.77
CA ASN A 181 -20.24 -2.59 3.06
C ASN A 181 -19.60 -1.74 4.16
N PHE A 182 -18.58 -0.95 3.83
CA PHE A 182 -17.97 0.00 4.77
C PHE A 182 -18.94 1.11 5.21
N THR A 183 -19.66 1.71 4.27
CA THR A 183 -20.66 2.75 4.58
C THR A 183 -21.73 2.21 5.54
N ARG A 184 -22.22 0.98 5.32
CA ARG A 184 -23.22 0.33 6.18
C ARG A 184 -22.71 0.02 7.59
N ARG A 185 -21.43 -0.34 7.74
CA ARG A 185 -20.81 -0.60 9.05
C ARG A 185 -20.62 0.69 9.86
N SER A 186 -20.21 1.77 9.20
CA SER A 186 -20.06 3.08 9.85
C SER A 186 -21.39 3.61 10.39
N SER A 187 -22.49 3.46 9.63
CA SER A 187 -23.82 3.93 10.06
C SER A 187 -24.42 3.15 11.23
N ARG A 188 -23.92 1.94 11.52
CA ARG A 188 -24.36 1.11 12.65
C ARG A 188 -23.58 1.37 13.94
N ARG A 189 -22.38 1.96 13.88
CA ARG A 189 -21.57 2.30 15.07
C ARG A 189 -21.92 3.66 15.68
N THR A 190 -22.70 4.49 14.98
CA THR A 190 -23.11 5.83 15.42
C THR A 190 -24.56 5.89 15.93
N LYS A 191 -25.19 4.72 16.15
CA LYS A 191 -26.48 4.56 16.81
C LYS A 191 -26.28 3.76 18.08
#